data_AF-A0A672JX63-F1
#
_entry.id   AF-A0A672JX63-F1
#
_cell.length_a   1.000
_cell.length_b   1.000
_cell.length_c   1.000
_cell.angle_alpha   90.00
_cell.angle_beta   90.00
_cell.angle_gamma   90.00
#
_symmetry.space_group_name_H-M   'P 1'
#
loop_
_entity.id
_entity.type
_entity.pdbx_description
1 polymer ?
#
loop_
_entity_poly.entity_id
_entity_poly.type
_entity_poly.pdbx_seq_one_letter_code
_entity_poly.pdbx_strand_id
1 'polypeptide(L)'
;MCFIIWFHSFILVTTNKYGTYMFFIPPPQIMSAAHVCRPKNDDCDLPESCTGKSTWCPEDVFAVNGIPCKNGKGYCYNGQCPQREEQCIKTWGPTAVVARESCYNYNTRAEYFAYCKHNGDKYIGCQRQDVMCGKLFCENGNASPNYGRLVKVKECKATFYSDPENDYGQVDTGTKCGEGMVCNQNECVDLETAYKATNCSAKCKGHAV
;
A
#
# COMPACT_ATOMS: atom_id res chain seq x y z
N MET A 1 18.77 -9.10 3.15
CA MET A 1 17.89 -10.28 3.28
C MET A 1 18.47 -11.21 4.34
N CYS A 2 17.83 -11.32 5.51
CA CYS A 2 18.12 -12.36 6.49
C CYS A 2 17.05 -13.44 6.34
N PHE A 3 17.39 -14.60 5.77
CA PHE A 3 16.93 -15.94 6.17
C PHE A 3 17.55 -16.99 5.23
N ILE A 4 17.94 -18.15 5.79
CA ILE A 4 17.50 -19.52 5.42
C ILE A 4 18.16 -20.51 6.41
N ILE A 5 17.37 -21.51 6.80
CA ILE A 5 17.60 -22.59 7.78
C ILE A 5 18.69 -23.58 7.28
N TRP A 6 19.63 -24.04 8.13
CA TRP A 6 19.85 -25.48 8.46
C TRP A 6 21.12 -25.79 9.30
N PHE A 7 21.01 -26.89 10.05
CA PHE A 7 21.98 -27.53 10.93
C PHE A 7 23.36 -27.79 10.29
N HIS A 8 24.44 -27.51 11.02
CA HIS A 8 25.85 -27.80 10.67
C HIS A 8 26.38 -27.21 9.33
N SER A 9 27.14 -26.12 9.42
CA SER A 9 28.10 -25.61 8.41
C SER A 9 27.82 -25.97 6.94
N PHE A 10 26.81 -25.34 6.32
CA PHE A 10 26.53 -25.52 4.89
C PHE A 10 27.47 -24.66 4.02
N ILE A 11 28.28 -25.31 3.20
CA ILE A 11 28.98 -24.70 2.06
C ILE A 11 28.00 -24.68 0.89
N LEU A 12 27.62 -23.50 0.41
CA LEU A 12 26.82 -23.39 -0.81
C LEU A 12 27.77 -23.47 -2.00
N VAL A 13 27.76 -24.61 -2.67
CA VAL A 13 28.57 -24.87 -3.87
C VAL A 13 27.72 -24.60 -5.11
N THR A 14 28.00 -23.52 -5.83
CA THR A 14 27.37 -23.27 -7.13
C THR A 14 28.38 -23.60 -8.23
N THR A 15 28.04 -24.52 -9.12
CA THR A 15 28.83 -24.83 -10.32
C THR A 15 28.24 -24.13 -11.54
N ASN A 16 29.07 -23.36 -12.25
CA ASN A 16 28.75 -22.86 -13.59
C ASN A 16 29.89 -23.23 -14.55
N LYS A 17 29.73 -23.00 -15.87
CA LYS A 17 30.75 -23.22 -16.92
C LYS A 17 32.12 -22.54 -16.64
N TYR A 18 32.19 -21.63 -15.67
CA TYR A 18 33.40 -20.89 -15.29
C TYR A 18 34.06 -21.36 -13.98
N GLY A 19 33.53 -22.38 -13.31
CA GLY A 19 34.13 -22.95 -12.09
C GLY A 19 33.16 -23.15 -10.92
N THR A 20 33.73 -23.62 -9.82
CA THR A 20 33.04 -23.94 -8.56
C THR A 20 33.23 -22.80 -7.58
N TYR A 21 32.15 -22.18 -7.11
CA TYR A 21 32.19 -21.13 -6.08
C TYR A 21 31.78 -21.72 -4.73
N MET A 22 32.61 -21.50 -3.70
CA MET A 22 32.30 -21.84 -2.30
C MET A 22 31.93 -20.57 -1.55
N PHE A 23 30.66 -20.45 -1.15
CA PHE A 23 30.25 -19.40 -0.22
C PHE A 23 30.37 -19.91 1.22
N PHE A 24 31.27 -19.28 2.00
CA PHE A 24 31.30 -19.44 3.45
C PHE A 24 30.24 -18.54 4.07
N ILE A 25 29.17 -19.12 4.60
CA ILE A 25 28.20 -18.39 5.41
C ILE A 25 28.67 -18.49 6.87
N PRO A 26 29.08 -17.38 7.52
CA PRO A 26 29.48 -17.41 8.92
C PRO A 26 28.29 -17.90 9.78
N PRO A 27 28.56 -18.58 10.91
CA PRO A 27 27.51 -19.02 11.80
C PRO A 27 26.69 -17.81 12.29
N PRO A 28 25.39 -17.97 12.55
CA PRO A 28 24.56 -16.88 13.07
C PRO A 28 25.14 -16.39 14.40
N GLN A 29 25.42 -15.09 14.48
CA GLN A 29 25.97 -14.47 15.67
C GLN A 29 24.93 -13.54 16.30
N ILE A 30 24.89 -13.52 17.62
CA ILE A 30 24.10 -12.54 18.36
C ILE A 30 24.83 -11.20 18.23
N MET A 31 24.22 -10.25 17.53
CA MET A 31 24.74 -8.90 17.39
C MET A 31 24.44 -8.08 18.65
N SER A 32 25.17 -6.98 18.87
CA SER A 32 24.89 -6.09 20.01
C SER A 32 23.46 -5.55 19.95
N ALA A 33 22.87 -5.30 21.11
CA ALA A 33 21.60 -4.58 21.17
C ALA A 33 21.70 -3.24 20.41
N ALA A 34 20.60 -2.82 19.78
CA ALA A 34 20.52 -1.62 18.94
C ALA A 34 21.30 -1.68 17.61
N HIS A 35 21.91 -2.81 17.24
CA HIS A 35 22.44 -2.97 15.88
C HIS A 35 21.29 -3.06 14.87
N VAL A 36 21.23 -2.15 13.90
CA VAL A 36 20.20 -2.15 12.86
C VAL A 36 20.40 -3.35 11.94
N CYS A 37 19.50 -4.34 12.03
CA CYS A 37 19.54 -5.55 11.22
C CYS A 37 18.67 -5.45 9.96
N ARG A 38 17.66 -4.58 9.96
CA ARG A 38 16.91 -4.19 8.77
C ARG A 38 16.75 -2.67 8.74
N PRO A 39 17.29 -1.99 7.71
CA PRO A 39 17.02 -0.57 7.53
C PRO A 39 15.59 -0.37 7.06
N LYS A 40 15.03 0.82 7.35
CA LYS A 40 13.76 1.22 6.74
C LYS A 40 13.88 1.36 5.23
N ASN A 41 12.83 0.98 4.52
CA ASN A 41 12.74 1.04 3.06
C ASN A 41 12.10 2.35 2.57
N ASP A 42 11.13 2.89 3.32
CA ASP A 42 10.42 4.12 2.96
C ASP A 42 9.94 4.91 4.21
N ASP A 43 9.06 5.89 4.00
CA ASP A 43 8.54 6.76 5.06
C ASP A 43 7.57 6.03 6.01
N CYS A 44 6.93 4.96 5.55
CA CYS A 44 5.94 4.18 6.29
C CYS A 44 6.53 2.93 6.94
N ASP A 45 7.84 2.75 6.85
CA ASP A 45 8.58 1.60 7.33
C ASP A 45 9.52 2.00 8.49
N LEU A 46 9.67 1.13 9.49
CA LEU A 46 10.55 1.36 10.63
C LEU A 46 11.79 0.47 10.54
N PRO A 47 12.96 0.91 11.03
CA PRO A 47 14.13 0.03 11.09
C PRO A 47 14.04 -0.90 12.30
N GLU A 48 14.33 -2.19 12.11
CA GLU A 48 14.49 -3.12 13.24
C GLU A 48 15.94 -3.19 13.69
N SER A 49 16.07 -3.26 15.00
CA SER A 49 17.35 -3.40 15.66
C SER A 49 17.41 -4.68 16.47
N CYS A 50 18.57 -5.34 16.45
CA CYS A 50 18.84 -6.53 17.24
C CYS A 50 18.58 -6.26 18.71
N THR A 51 18.01 -7.25 19.39
CA THR A 51 17.75 -7.20 20.84
C THR A 51 18.99 -7.54 21.68
N GLY A 52 20.05 -8.07 21.04
CA GLY A 52 21.21 -8.64 21.74
C GLY A 52 20.94 -9.99 22.41
N LYS A 53 19.78 -10.60 22.16
CA LYS A 53 19.36 -11.89 22.76
C LYS A 53 19.02 -12.96 21.74
N SER A 54 18.86 -12.58 20.48
CA SER A 54 18.50 -13.46 19.38
C SER A 54 19.49 -13.26 18.25
N THR A 55 19.75 -14.33 17.50
CA THR A 55 20.46 -14.27 16.21
C THR A 55 19.59 -13.77 15.07
N TRP A 56 18.28 -13.67 15.30
CA TRP A 56 17.31 -13.19 14.32
C TRP A 56 16.97 -11.72 14.57
N CYS A 57 16.79 -10.99 13.47
CA CYS A 57 16.17 -9.67 13.53
C CYS A 57 14.72 -9.83 14.06
N PRO A 58 14.22 -8.87 14.85
CA PRO A 58 12.81 -8.84 15.23
C PRO A 58 11.86 -8.90 14.02
N GLU A 59 10.59 -9.17 14.29
CA GLU A 59 9.55 -9.07 13.25
C GLU A 59 9.50 -7.66 12.66
N ASP A 60 9.20 -7.61 11.36
CA ASP A 60 9.06 -6.38 10.60
C ASP A 60 7.87 -5.56 11.12
N VAL A 61 8.13 -4.31 11.49
CA VAL A 61 7.14 -3.38 11.98
C VAL A 61 7.12 -2.11 11.14
N PHE A 62 5.92 -1.59 10.90
CA PHE A 62 5.71 -0.39 10.10
C PHE A 62 5.27 0.80 10.95
N ALA A 63 5.42 1.99 10.37
CA ALA A 63 4.96 3.23 10.99
C ALA A 63 3.44 3.18 11.22
N VAL A 64 2.99 3.83 12.30
CA VAL A 64 1.56 3.88 12.63
C VAL A 64 0.76 4.51 11.48
N ASN A 65 -0.46 3.99 11.27
CA ASN A 65 -1.36 4.52 10.25
C ASN A 65 -1.65 6.00 10.49
N GLY A 66 -1.67 6.80 9.43
CA GLY A 66 -1.93 8.24 9.50
C GLY A 66 -0.69 9.13 9.53
N ILE A 67 0.52 8.58 9.62
CA ILE A 67 1.74 9.38 9.48
C ILE A 67 1.85 9.92 8.03
N PRO A 68 2.10 11.22 7.82
CA PRO A 68 2.28 11.76 6.48
C PRO A 68 3.48 11.13 5.75
N CYS A 69 3.30 10.77 4.48
CA CYS A 69 4.32 10.13 3.65
C CYS A 69 4.45 10.81 2.27
N LYS A 70 5.57 10.56 1.58
CA LYS A 70 5.87 11.10 0.24
C LYS A 70 5.75 12.63 0.19
N ASN A 71 6.32 13.31 1.19
CA ASN A 71 6.24 14.77 1.38
C ASN A 71 4.79 15.29 1.54
N GLY A 72 3.96 14.60 2.34
CA GLY A 72 2.59 15.01 2.65
C GLY A 72 1.56 14.73 1.56
N LYS A 73 1.96 13.99 0.51
CA LYS A 73 1.05 13.56 -0.58
C LYS A 73 0.13 12.41 -0.19
N GLY A 74 0.46 11.68 0.88
CA GLY A 74 -0.35 10.59 1.39
C GLY A 74 -0.20 10.43 2.90
N TYR A 75 -0.86 9.39 3.43
CA TYR A 75 -0.75 8.94 4.81
C TYR A 75 -0.43 7.45 4.84
N CYS A 76 0.41 7.03 5.78
CA CYS A 76 0.77 5.64 5.92
C CYS A 76 -0.45 4.79 6.26
N TYR A 77 -0.54 3.63 5.63
CA TYR A 77 -1.55 2.61 5.88
C TYR A 77 -0.91 1.23 5.70
N ASN A 78 -0.83 0.47 6.79
CA ASN A 78 -0.25 -0.88 6.85
C ASN A 78 1.14 -0.97 6.18
N GLY A 79 2.01 -0.03 6.52
CA GLY A 79 3.38 0.02 6.00
C GLY A 79 3.53 0.47 4.55
N GLN A 80 2.47 0.98 3.94
CA GLN A 80 2.49 1.53 2.58
C GLN A 80 1.98 2.97 2.57
N CYS A 81 2.27 3.71 1.50
CA CYS A 81 1.76 5.06 1.27
C CYS A 81 0.78 5.05 0.08
N PRO A 82 -0.48 4.61 0.24
CA PRO A 82 -1.41 4.46 -0.88
C PRO A 82 -1.73 5.79 -1.56
N GLN A 83 -1.62 5.81 -2.90
CA GLN A 83 -1.88 6.98 -3.74
C GLN A 83 -2.67 6.60 -5.00
N ARG A 84 -3.66 7.43 -5.37
CA ARG A 84 -4.42 7.27 -6.62
C ARG A 84 -3.51 7.26 -7.86
N GLU A 85 -2.44 8.06 -7.86
CA GLU A 85 -1.47 8.14 -8.96
C GLU A 85 -0.79 6.78 -9.18
N GLU A 86 -0.25 6.19 -8.12
CA GLU A 86 0.42 4.88 -8.16
C GLU A 86 -0.58 3.78 -8.57
N GLN A 87 -1.83 3.85 -8.11
CA GLN A 87 -2.89 2.93 -8.49
C GLN A 87 -3.27 3.05 -9.97
N CYS A 88 -3.32 4.27 -10.52
CA CYS A 88 -3.54 4.52 -11.95
C CYS A 88 -2.39 3.99 -12.79
N ILE A 89 -1.14 4.23 -12.40
CA ILE A 89 0.06 3.72 -13.08
C ILE A 89 0.09 2.19 -13.07
N LYS A 90 -0.21 1.57 -11.93
CA LYS A 90 -0.29 0.11 -11.80
C LYS A 90 -1.36 -0.49 -12.71
N THR A 91 -2.51 0.16 -12.82
CA THR A 91 -3.65 -0.34 -13.59
C THR A 91 -3.49 -0.10 -15.10
N TRP A 92 -2.99 1.06 -15.51
CA TRP A 92 -3.02 1.52 -16.91
C TRP A 92 -1.64 1.73 -17.52
N GLY A 93 -0.55 1.57 -16.77
CA GLY A 93 0.82 1.77 -17.23
C GLY A 93 1.39 3.16 -16.91
N PRO A 94 2.68 3.40 -17.22
CA PRO A 94 3.48 4.50 -16.68
C PRO A 94 3.05 5.92 -17.09
N THR A 95 2.23 6.06 -18.13
CA THR A 95 1.73 7.37 -18.60
C THR A 95 0.33 7.68 -18.12
N ALA A 96 -0.25 6.81 -17.29
CA ALA A 96 -1.56 7.03 -16.70
C ALA A 96 -1.49 8.05 -15.57
N VAL A 97 -2.55 8.85 -15.46
CA VAL A 97 -2.67 9.90 -14.45
C VAL A 97 -4.02 9.78 -13.76
N VAL A 98 -4.13 10.33 -12.54
CA VAL A 98 -5.43 10.47 -11.87
C VAL A 98 -6.37 11.31 -12.74
N ALA A 99 -7.57 10.80 -12.99
CA ALA A 99 -8.56 11.56 -13.76
C ALA A 99 -9.03 12.81 -13.00
N ARG A 100 -9.53 13.78 -13.76
CA ARG A 100 -10.22 14.95 -13.21
C ARG A 100 -11.41 14.58 -12.31
N GLU A 101 -11.74 15.46 -11.37
CA GLU A 101 -12.85 15.29 -10.41
C GLU A 101 -14.20 15.00 -11.09
N SER A 102 -14.45 15.55 -12.29
CA SER A 102 -15.67 15.25 -13.05
C SER A 102 -15.83 13.76 -13.41
N CYS A 103 -14.72 13.01 -13.49
CA CYS A 103 -14.77 11.55 -13.65
C CYS A 103 -15.16 10.86 -12.32
N TYR A 104 -14.70 11.36 -11.18
CA TYR A 104 -15.12 10.83 -9.89
C TYR A 104 -16.59 11.12 -9.59
N ASN A 105 -17.16 12.20 -10.13
CA ASN A 105 -18.61 12.48 -10.02
C ASN A 105 -19.51 11.38 -10.61
N TYR A 106 -19.00 10.49 -11.48
CA TYR A 106 -19.77 9.31 -11.89
C TYR A 106 -20.09 8.39 -10.70
N ASN A 107 -19.27 8.40 -9.64
CA ASN A 107 -19.46 7.54 -8.47
C ASN A 107 -20.77 7.80 -7.72
N THR A 108 -21.47 8.91 -7.97
CA THR A 108 -22.81 9.16 -7.39
C THR A 108 -23.93 8.42 -8.11
N ARG A 109 -23.65 7.72 -9.22
CA ARG A 109 -24.68 7.13 -10.10
C ARG A 109 -25.16 5.75 -9.70
N ALA A 110 -24.42 5.06 -8.82
CA ALA A 110 -24.73 3.69 -8.41
C ALA A 110 -24.70 2.71 -9.60
N GLU A 111 -23.67 2.79 -10.43
CA GLU A 111 -23.44 1.87 -11.55
C GLU A 111 -22.31 0.89 -11.22
N TYR A 112 -22.24 -0.25 -11.91
CA TYR A 112 -21.25 -1.31 -11.64
C TYR A 112 -19.78 -0.90 -11.78
N PHE A 113 -19.50 0.23 -12.42
CA PHE A 113 -18.17 0.82 -12.55
C PHE A 113 -18.05 2.18 -11.85
N ALA A 114 -19.10 2.63 -11.16
CA ALA A 114 -19.15 3.94 -10.51
C ALA A 114 -20.06 3.92 -9.27
N TYR A 115 -19.48 3.55 -8.13
CA TYR A 115 -20.18 3.37 -6.86
C TYR A 115 -19.21 3.46 -5.66
N CYS A 116 -19.75 3.55 -4.45
CA CYS A 116 -18.98 3.45 -3.20
C CYS A 116 -19.20 2.10 -2.51
N LYS A 117 -20.46 1.67 -2.40
CA LYS A 117 -20.82 0.43 -1.68
C LYS A 117 -21.67 -0.46 -2.57
N HIS A 118 -21.75 -1.74 -2.24
CA HIS A 118 -22.69 -2.66 -2.87
C HIS A 118 -23.31 -3.57 -1.81
N ASN A 119 -24.46 -4.15 -2.14
CA ASN A 119 -25.11 -5.19 -1.34
C ASN A 119 -25.63 -6.25 -2.30
N GLY A 120 -24.88 -7.35 -2.46
CA GLY A 120 -25.03 -8.27 -3.58
C GLY A 120 -24.88 -7.53 -4.91
N ASP A 121 -25.86 -7.70 -5.81
CA ASP A 121 -25.89 -7.05 -7.13
C ASP A 121 -26.33 -5.58 -7.11
N LYS A 122 -26.72 -5.05 -5.94
CA LYS A 122 -27.18 -3.67 -5.81
C LYS A 122 -26.02 -2.74 -5.49
N TYR A 123 -25.66 -1.90 -6.46
CA TYR A 123 -24.71 -0.82 -6.26
C TYR A 123 -25.33 0.38 -5.52
N ILE A 124 -24.53 1.05 -4.71
CA ILE A 124 -24.88 2.21 -3.91
C ILE A 124 -23.90 3.33 -4.26
N GLY A 125 -24.44 4.42 -4.81
CA GLY A 125 -23.68 5.60 -5.20
C GLY A 125 -23.09 6.30 -3.98
N CYS A 126 -21.98 6.99 -4.19
CA CYS A 126 -21.30 7.78 -3.18
C CYS A 126 -22.11 9.02 -2.78
N GLN A 127 -21.94 9.48 -1.54
CA GLN A 127 -22.21 10.87 -1.20
C GLN A 127 -21.17 11.77 -1.90
N ARG A 128 -21.46 13.07 -2.01
CA ARG A 128 -20.59 14.00 -2.74
C ARG A 128 -19.18 14.08 -2.14
N GLN A 129 -19.05 14.05 -0.83
CA GLN A 129 -17.76 14.07 -0.14
C GLN A 129 -16.95 12.76 -0.33
N ASP A 130 -17.61 11.66 -0.70
CA ASP A 130 -17.00 10.33 -0.80
C ASP A 130 -16.62 9.95 -2.23
N VAL A 131 -16.94 10.80 -3.22
CA VAL A 131 -16.73 10.48 -4.64
C VAL A 131 -15.28 10.12 -4.96
N MET A 132 -14.31 10.68 -4.23
CA MET A 132 -12.88 10.40 -4.37
C MET A 132 -12.41 9.09 -3.70
N CYS A 133 -13.33 8.36 -3.05
CA CYS A 133 -13.10 7.08 -2.37
C CYS A 133 -13.93 5.91 -2.94
N GLY A 134 -14.76 6.17 -3.95
CA GLY A 134 -15.48 5.15 -4.72
C GLY A 134 -14.59 4.43 -5.74
N LYS A 135 -15.07 4.28 -6.97
CA LYS A 135 -14.29 3.70 -8.07
C LYS A 135 -13.16 4.62 -8.49
N LEU A 136 -12.00 4.03 -8.78
CA LEU A 136 -10.84 4.74 -9.28
C LEU A 136 -11.09 5.13 -10.74
N PHE A 137 -10.89 6.42 -11.03
CA PHE A 137 -10.89 6.94 -12.39
C PHE A 137 -9.49 7.47 -12.76
N CYS A 138 -9.04 7.07 -13.94
CA CYS A 138 -7.76 7.47 -14.52
C CYS A 138 -7.94 8.01 -15.94
N GLU A 139 -6.96 8.77 -16.41
CA GLU A 139 -6.83 9.26 -17.79
C GLU A 139 -5.47 8.80 -18.36
N ASN A 140 -5.30 8.89 -19.68
CA ASN A 140 -4.10 8.43 -20.40
C ASN A 140 -3.76 6.95 -20.15
N GLY A 141 -2.50 6.54 -20.29
CA GLY A 141 -2.07 5.14 -20.18
C GLY A 141 -2.47 4.26 -21.36
N ASN A 142 -2.22 2.97 -21.20
CA ASN A 142 -2.48 1.90 -22.16
C ASN A 142 -3.97 1.80 -22.54
N ALA A 143 -4.25 1.20 -23.70
CA ALA A 143 -5.61 0.98 -24.19
C ALA A 143 -6.41 0.01 -23.30
N SER A 144 -5.74 -1.01 -22.77
CA SER A 144 -6.31 -2.03 -21.88
C SER A 144 -5.69 -1.94 -20.49
N PRO A 145 -6.45 -2.22 -19.42
CA PRO A 145 -5.91 -2.28 -18.08
C PRO A 145 -5.12 -3.57 -17.85
N ASN A 146 -4.14 -3.52 -16.94
CA ASN A 146 -3.40 -4.69 -16.46
C ASN A 146 -4.27 -5.61 -15.60
N TYR A 147 -5.30 -5.06 -14.95
CA TYR A 147 -6.21 -5.76 -14.04
C TYR A 147 -7.66 -5.31 -14.26
N GLY A 148 -8.60 -6.25 -14.17
CA GLY A 148 -10.04 -5.97 -14.37
C GLY A 148 -10.42 -5.76 -15.84
N ARG A 149 -11.70 -5.41 -16.07
CA ARG A 149 -12.24 -5.16 -17.42
C ARG A 149 -12.41 -3.67 -17.67
N LEU A 150 -12.09 -3.22 -18.88
CA LEU A 150 -12.15 -1.82 -19.29
C LEU A 150 -13.59 -1.26 -19.25
N VAL A 151 -13.74 -0.09 -18.62
CA VAL A 151 -14.82 0.87 -18.89
C VAL A 151 -14.19 2.20 -19.30
N LYS A 152 -14.67 2.79 -20.39
CA LYS A 152 -14.26 4.12 -20.84
C LYS A 152 -15.49 4.98 -21.10
N VAL A 153 -15.64 6.07 -20.35
CA VAL A 153 -16.68 7.08 -20.56
C VAL A 153 -16.02 8.41 -20.90
N LYS A 154 -16.05 8.81 -22.17
CA LYS A 154 -15.19 9.89 -22.69
C LYS A 154 -13.73 9.59 -22.35
N GLU A 155 -13.00 10.48 -21.68
CA GLU A 155 -11.61 10.21 -21.26
C GLU A 155 -11.49 9.47 -19.92
N CYS A 156 -12.59 9.34 -19.16
CA CYS A 156 -12.59 8.68 -17.87
C CYS A 156 -12.46 7.16 -18.06
N LYS A 157 -11.31 6.59 -17.69
CA LYS A 157 -11.09 5.15 -17.65
C LYS A 157 -11.30 4.61 -16.25
N ALA A 158 -12.03 3.51 -16.14
CA ALA A 158 -12.24 2.75 -14.92
C ALA A 158 -12.18 1.25 -15.22
N THR A 159 -12.14 0.43 -14.19
CA THR A 159 -12.21 -1.03 -14.31
C THR A 159 -13.43 -1.57 -13.59
N PHE A 160 -13.97 -2.69 -14.07
CA PHE A 160 -14.98 -3.45 -13.34
C PHE A 160 -14.59 -4.92 -13.26
N TYR A 161 -15.15 -5.60 -12.26
CA TYR A 161 -14.95 -7.01 -11.99
C TYR A 161 -16.30 -7.72 -12.04
N SER A 162 -16.30 -8.97 -12.52
CA SER A 162 -17.52 -9.78 -12.56
C SER A 162 -18.00 -10.16 -11.17
N ASP A 163 -17.09 -10.23 -10.21
CA ASP A 163 -17.36 -10.48 -8.80
C ASP A 163 -17.18 -9.18 -8.01
N PRO A 164 -18.28 -8.57 -7.52
CA PRO A 164 -18.23 -7.34 -6.72
C PRO A 164 -17.45 -7.49 -5.40
N GLU A 165 -17.40 -8.69 -4.81
CA GLU A 165 -16.66 -8.91 -3.55
C GLU A 165 -15.14 -8.86 -3.74
N ASN A 166 -14.69 -9.07 -4.98
CA ASN A 166 -13.28 -9.07 -5.38
C ASN A 166 -12.98 -7.93 -6.37
N ASP A 167 -13.60 -6.76 -6.17
CA ASP A 167 -13.40 -5.57 -7.00
C ASP A 167 -12.18 -4.74 -6.54
N TYR A 168 -11.06 -4.93 -7.22
CA TYR A 168 -9.81 -4.17 -7.01
C TYR A 168 -9.77 -2.85 -7.80
N GLY A 169 -10.90 -2.40 -8.35
CA GLY A 169 -11.02 -1.15 -9.12
C GLY A 169 -11.53 0.04 -8.30
N GLN A 170 -11.71 -0.12 -6.99
CA GLN A 170 -11.98 0.98 -6.07
C GLN A 170 -10.70 1.68 -5.63
N VAL A 171 -10.81 2.93 -5.18
CA VAL A 171 -9.68 3.64 -4.56
C VAL A 171 -9.23 2.89 -3.32
N ASP A 172 -7.94 2.59 -3.23
CA ASP A 172 -7.38 1.79 -2.13
C ASP A 172 -7.66 2.44 -0.77
N THR A 173 -7.94 1.62 0.25
CA THR A 173 -8.11 2.10 1.62
C THR A 173 -6.81 2.75 2.13
N GLY A 174 -6.96 3.84 2.87
CA GLY A 174 -5.87 4.69 3.37
C GLY A 174 -5.43 5.78 2.41
N THR A 175 -5.93 5.79 1.17
CA THR A 175 -5.57 6.82 0.18
C THR A 175 -6.07 8.20 0.62
N LYS A 176 -5.21 9.22 0.55
CA LYS A 176 -5.56 10.61 0.90
C LYS A 176 -6.74 11.11 0.05
N CYS A 177 -7.83 11.52 0.69
CA CYS A 177 -9.00 12.13 0.02
C CYS A 177 -9.17 13.63 0.35
N GLY A 178 -8.46 14.12 1.35
CA GLY A 178 -8.32 15.54 1.66
C GLY A 178 -7.25 15.76 2.72
N GLU A 179 -7.07 17.01 3.17
CA GLU A 179 -6.14 17.30 4.26
C GLU A 179 -6.66 16.69 5.57
N GLY A 180 -5.84 15.85 6.20
CA GLY A 180 -6.20 15.12 7.41
C GLY A 180 -7.27 14.03 7.18
N MET A 181 -7.52 13.62 5.94
CA MET A 181 -8.59 12.67 5.59
C MET A 181 -8.12 11.58 4.62
N VAL A 182 -8.65 10.39 4.79
CA VAL A 182 -8.32 9.18 4.03
C VAL A 182 -9.59 8.41 3.64
N CYS A 183 -9.48 7.62 2.57
CA CYS A 183 -10.52 6.68 2.18
C CYS A 183 -10.55 5.49 3.14
N ASN A 184 -11.68 5.24 3.79
CA ASN A 184 -11.90 4.08 4.64
C ASN A 184 -13.27 3.48 4.32
N GLN A 185 -13.32 2.20 3.94
CA GLN A 185 -14.57 1.54 3.51
C GLN A 185 -15.37 2.35 2.47
N ASN A 186 -14.63 2.93 1.52
CA ASN A 186 -15.14 3.79 0.44
C ASN A 186 -15.79 5.11 0.88
N GLU A 187 -15.52 5.57 2.10
CA GLU A 187 -15.92 6.89 2.61
C GLU A 187 -14.68 7.75 2.87
N CYS A 188 -14.79 9.07 2.64
CA CYS A 188 -13.74 10.02 2.95
C CYS A 188 -13.91 10.51 4.39
N VAL A 189 -13.06 10.01 5.29
CA VAL A 189 -13.16 10.28 6.72
C VAL A 189 -11.86 10.87 7.26
N ASP A 190 -11.92 11.54 8.41
CA ASP A 190 -10.74 12.03 9.09
C ASP A 190 -9.87 10.88 9.64
N LEU A 191 -8.59 11.17 9.88
CA LEU A 191 -7.61 10.18 10.37
C LEU A 191 -7.98 9.56 11.73
N GLU A 192 -8.65 10.30 12.63
CA GLU A 192 -9.07 9.76 13.92
C GLU A 192 -10.19 8.73 13.73
N THR A 193 -11.19 9.05 12.89
CA THR A 193 -12.27 8.14 12.51
C THR A 193 -11.74 6.90 11.80
N ALA A 194 -10.79 7.04 10.86
CA ALA A 194 -10.26 5.93 10.08
C ALA A 194 -9.45 4.94 10.92
N TYR A 195 -8.51 5.44 11.72
CA TYR A 195 -7.50 4.59 12.36
C TYR A 195 -7.69 4.43 13.86
N LYS A 196 -8.68 5.14 14.44
CA LYS A 196 -8.82 5.30 15.90
C LYS A 196 -7.45 5.61 16.51
N ALA A 197 -6.71 6.50 15.82
CA ALA A 197 -5.30 6.75 16.08
C ALA A 197 -5.19 7.16 17.54
N THR A 198 -4.91 6.17 18.39
CA THR A 198 -4.48 6.42 19.75
C THR A 198 -3.26 7.28 19.53
N ASN A 199 -3.24 8.47 20.14
CA ASN A 199 -2.17 9.44 19.94
C ASN A 199 -0.86 8.85 20.50
N CYS A 200 -0.25 7.91 19.78
CA CYS A 200 0.94 7.16 20.16
C CYS A 200 2.10 8.13 20.31
N SER A 201 2.14 9.16 19.46
CA SER A 201 3.03 10.31 19.59
C SER A 201 2.92 11.02 20.94
N ALA A 202 1.73 11.07 21.58
CA ALA A 202 1.57 11.60 22.93
C ALA A 202 2.03 10.62 24.03
N LYS A 203 2.14 9.32 23.72
CA LYS A 203 2.67 8.28 24.61
C LYS A 203 4.18 8.10 24.47
N CYS A 204 4.76 8.48 23.32
CA CYS A 204 6.17 8.40 23.01
C CYS A 204 6.88 9.68 23.48
N LYS A 205 7.77 9.56 24.47
CA LYS A 205 8.63 10.67 24.92
C LYS A 205 9.97 10.65 24.16
N GLY A 206 10.39 11.77 23.58
CA GLY A 206 11.72 11.91 22.96
C GLY A 206 11.82 11.34 21.54
N HIS A 207 12.83 10.50 21.28
CA HIS A 207 13.13 9.90 19.96
C HIS A 207 12.37 8.59 19.66
N ALA A 208 11.23 8.34 20.31
CA ALA A 208 10.41 7.17 20.08
C ALA A 208 9.30 7.47 19.06
N VAL A 209 9.03 6.51 18.17
CA VAL A 209 7.91 6.49 17.23
C VAL A 209 6.82 5.58 17.77
#